data_AF-A0A7V2WZB9-F1
#
_entry.id   AF-A0A7V2WZB9-F1
#
_cell.length_a   1.000
_cell.length_b   1.000
_cell.length_c   1.000
_cell.angle_alpha   90.00
_cell.angle_beta   90.00
_cell.angle_gamma   90.00
#
_symmetry.space_group_name_H-M   'P 1'
#
loop_
_entity.id
_entity.type
_entity.pdbx_description
1 polymer ?
#
loop_
_entity_poly.entity_id
_entity_poly.type
_entity_poly.pdbx_seq_one_letter_code
_entity_poly.pdbx_strand_id
1 'polypeptide(L)'
;MRVRVFLLFALLVLLVARGPAAAGELVLPPGEPLDRDRLLELVEPRLEPRFSGSRFAIEFYRPALPLANAATEPTRIRVLDWRHDPRSGRFEALLLARLESGAQSRIALRGRARELVPVPVPRRNLLRGTLLTAEMFEEAWLPASRLREDTVMLVEDLVGL
;
A
#
# COMPACT_ATOMS: atom_id res chain seq x y z
N MET A 1 -56.60 -3.85 16.29
CA MET A 1 -56.02 -2.56 16.69
C MET A 1 -54.63 -2.87 17.25
N ARG A 2 -53.58 -2.76 16.42
CA ARG A 2 -52.69 -1.59 16.23
C ARG A 2 -51.85 -1.30 17.49
N VAL A 3 -50.56 -1.01 17.27
CA VAL A 3 -49.55 -0.46 18.23
C VAL A 3 -48.80 -1.60 18.98
N ARG A 4 -47.49 -1.89 18.84
CA ARG A 4 -46.29 -1.12 18.45
C ARG A 4 -45.21 -2.07 17.87
N VAL A 5 -44.96 -1.96 16.56
CA VAL A 5 -43.83 -2.56 15.81
C VAL A 5 -42.56 -1.71 16.00
N PHE A 6 -42.28 -1.29 17.23
CA PHE A 6 -41.30 -0.22 17.52
C PHE A 6 -40.08 -0.70 18.31
N LEU A 7 -39.75 -2.00 18.19
CA LEU A 7 -38.68 -2.64 18.98
C LEU A 7 -37.68 -3.42 18.14
N LEU A 8 -37.64 -3.17 16.82
CA LEU A 8 -36.69 -3.82 15.90
C LEU A 8 -35.82 -2.85 15.08
N PHE A 9 -35.81 -1.55 15.44
CA PHE A 9 -34.98 -0.55 14.75
C PHE A 9 -33.83 -0.01 15.61
N ALA A 10 -33.73 -0.41 16.89
CA ALA A 10 -32.69 0.03 17.80
C ALA A 10 -31.41 -0.83 17.76
N LEU A 11 -31.36 -1.89 16.93
CA LEU A 11 -30.21 -2.79 16.81
C LEU A 11 -29.43 -2.63 15.49
N LEU A 12 -29.71 -1.59 14.69
CA LEU A 12 -29.08 -1.40 13.37
C LEU A 12 -28.29 -0.09 13.21
N VAL A 13 -27.98 0.62 14.30
CA VAL A 13 -27.19 1.88 14.27
C VAL A 13 -26.06 1.87 15.31
N LEU A 14 -25.53 0.68 15.61
CA LEU A 14 -24.26 0.55 16.34
C LEU A 14 -23.21 -0.24 15.54
N LEU A 15 -23.32 -0.19 14.21
CA LEU A 15 -22.15 -0.36 13.33
C LEU A 15 -21.42 0.99 13.22
N VAL A 16 -21.11 1.59 14.37
CA VAL A 16 -20.09 2.64 14.46
C VAL A 16 -18.79 1.94 14.15
N ALA A 17 -18.39 2.05 12.89
CA ALA A 17 -17.03 2.12 12.41
C ALA A 17 -15.96 1.79 13.47
N ARG A 18 -15.86 0.51 13.85
CA ARG A 18 -14.58 -0.05 14.27
C ARG A 18 -13.80 -0.23 12.98
N GLY A 19 -13.33 0.91 12.45
CA GLY A 19 -12.26 0.89 11.47
C GLY A 19 -11.09 0.11 12.08
N PRO A 20 -10.32 -0.62 11.26
CA PRO A 20 -9.15 -1.35 11.74
C PRO A 20 -8.26 -0.41 12.56
N ALA A 21 -8.01 -0.78 13.81
CA ALA A 21 -7.16 -0.05 14.72
C ALA A 21 -5.72 0.01 14.17
N ALA A 22 -5.19 1.23 14.11
CA ALA A 22 -3.77 1.58 14.19
C ALA A 22 -2.80 1.00 13.14
N ALA A 23 -3.20 0.95 11.87
CA ALA A 23 -2.26 1.06 10.76
C ALA A 23 -2.45 2.44 10.08
N GLY A 24 -1.52 3.37 10.29
CA GLY A 24 -1.54 4.67 9.59
C GLY A 24 -1.77 5.91 10.44
N GLU A 25 -1.19 5.92 11.64
CA GLU A 25 -0.90 7.15 12.35
C GLU A 25 0.62 7.23 12.55
N LEU A 26 1.20 8.36 12.17
CA LEU A 26 2.61 8.69 12.30
C LEU A 26 2.71 9.91 13.23
N VAL A 27 3.71 9.93 14.11
CA VAL A 27 4.01 11.11 14.92
C VAL A 27 5.35 11.69 14.48
N LEU A 28 5.33 12.92 13.99
CA LEU A 28 6.53 13.68 13.68
C LEU A 28 6.95 14.50 14.89
N PRO A 29 8.22 14.43 15.32
CA PRO A 29 8.79 15.38 16.27
C PRO A 29 8.70 16.84 15.79
N PRO A 30 8.79 17.81 16.72
CA PRO A 30 8.85 19.23 16.38
C PRO A 30 9.97 19.52 15.38
N GLY A 31 9.67 20.28 14.34
CA GLY A 31 10.63 20.64 13.30
C GLY A 31 11.07 19.52 12.36
N GLU A 32 10.76 18.24 12.65
CA GLU A 32 11.14 17.11 11.78
C GLU A 32 10.28 17.14 10.51
N PRO A 33 10.90 17.21 9.32
CA PRO A 33 10.15 17.28 8.07
C PRO A 33 9.45 15.95 7.77
N LEU A 34 8.36 16.01 7.03
CA LEU A 34 7.72 14.82 6.47
C LEU A 34 8.47 14.42 5.20
N ASP A 35 9.37 13.44 5.32
CA ASP A 35 10.15 12.91 4.21
C ASP A 35 9.47 11.71 3.51
N ARG A 36 10.21 11.12 2.56
CA ARG A 36 9.74 9.98 1.78
C ARG A 36 9.51 8.73 2.63
N ASP A 37 10.44 8.41 3.52
CA ASP A 37 10.41 7.16 4.27
C ASP A 37 9.27 7.18 5.29
N ARG A 38 9.06 8.32 5.94
CA ARG A 38 7.88 8.57 6.78
C ARG A 38 6.56 8.45 6.03
N LEU A 39 6.50 8.90 4.78
CA LEU A 39 5.30 8.72 3.96
C LEU A 39 5.08 7.27 3.52
N LEU A 40 6.15 6.50 3.30
CA LEU A 40 6.03 5.08 3.02
C LEU A 40 5.39 4.32 4.19
N GLU A 41 5.76 4.64 5.43
CA GLU A 41 5.13 4.06 6.64
C GLU A 41 3.60 4.27 6.67
N LEU A 42 3.11 5.38 6.11
CA LEU A 42 1.68 5.67 6.01
C LEU A 42 1.01 5.01 4.81
N VAL A 43 1.73 4.80 3.71
CA VAL A 43 1.16 4.36 2.43
C VAL A 43 1.26 2.85 2.21
N GLU A 44 2.40 2.23 2.52
CA GLU A 44 2.63 0.81 2.28
C GLU A 44 1.58 -0.11 2.93
N PRO A 45 1.17 0.10 4.19
CA PRO A 45 0.16 -0.76 4.83
C PRO A 45 -1.24 -0.67 4.19
N ARG A 46 -1.48 0.29 3.28
CA ARG A 46 -2.76 0.51 2.59
C ARG A 46 -2.79 -0.08 1.19
N LEU A 47 -1.67 -0.62 0.73
CA LEU A 47 -1.58 -1.26 -0.57
C LEU A 47 -1.86 -2.75 -0.39
N GLU A 48 -2.81 -3.26 -1.17
CA GLU A 48 -3.19 -4.66 -1.15
C GLU A 48 -2.42 -5.41 -2.24
N PRO A 49 -1.45 -6.28 -1.89
CA PRO A 49 -0.75 -7.09 -2.87
C PRO A 49 -1.73 -8.10 -3.49
N ARG A 50 -1.67 -8.25 -4.81
CA ARG A 50 -2.42 -9.26 -5.57
C ARG A 50 -1.64 -10.56 -5.67
N PHE A 51 -0.32 -10.49 -5.63
CA PHE A 51 0.57 -11.64 -5.72
C PHE A 51 1.34 -11.84 -4.42
N SER A 52 1.51 -13.10 -4.02
CA SER A 52 2.35 -13.45 -2.87
C SER A 52 3.80 -13.06 -3.12
N GLY A 53 4.51 -12.62 -2.09
CA GLY A 53 5.90 -12.18 -2.19
C GLY A 53 6.11 -10.89 -3.00
N SER A 54 5.04 -10.23 -3.44
CA SER A 54 5.15 -8.97 -4.16
C SER A 54 5.61 -7.82 -3.26
N ARG A 55 6.16 -6.79 -3.89
CA ARG A 55 6.51 -5.52 -3.25
C ARG A 55 6.02 -4.35 -4.08
N PHE A 56 5.86 -3.18 -3.47
CA PHE A 56 5.44 -1.98 -4.20
C PHE A 56 6.63 -1.05 -4.47
N ALA A 57 6.80 -0.66 -5.73
CA ALA A 57 7.63 0.47 -6.11
C ALA A 57 6.77 1.75 -6.07
N ILE A 58 6.97 2.56 -5.04
CA ILE A 58 6.16 3.76 -4.76
C ILE A 58 6.89 5.04 -5.16
N GLU A 59 6.19 5.89 -5.89
CA GLU A 59 6.64 7.19 -6.36
C GLU A 59 5.63 8.27 -5.92
N PHE A 60 6.10 9.33 -5.28
CA PHE A 60 5.28 10.45 -4.84
C PHE A 60 5.40 11.61 -5.83
N TYR A 61 4.27 12.14 -6.29
CA TYR A 61 4.21 13.27 -7.21
C TYR A 61 3.89 14.59 -6.52
N ARG A 62 3.03 14.55 -5.49
CA ARG A 62 2.67 15.70 -4.65
C ARG A 62 2.40 15.24 -3.22
N PRO A 63 2.74 16.05 -2.20
CA PRO A 63 3.55 17.26 -2.29
C PRO A 63 5.00 16.94 -2.70
N ALA A 64 5.79 17.97 -3.04
CA ALA A 64 7.23 17.79 -3.15
C ALA A 64 7.80 17.44 -1.76
N LEU A 65 8.75 16.52 -1.73
CA LEU A 65 9.37 16.03 -0.50
C LEU A 65 10.83 16.47 -0.43
N PRO A 66 11.37 16.71 0.78
CA PRO A 66 10.67 16.67 2.07
C PRO A 66 9.71 17.85 2.27
N LEU A 67 8.57 17.61 2.94
CA LEU A 67 7.64 18.68 3.31
C LEU A 67 8.04 19.26 4.66
N ALA A 68 8.37 20.56 4.67
CA ALA A 68 8.80 21.25 5.89
C ALA A 68 7.73 21.21 6.97
N ASN A 69 8.16 20.96 8.20
CA ASN A 69 7.32 20.99 9.40
C ASN A 69 7.73 22.18 10.27
N ALA A 70 6.92 23.23 10.30
CA ALA A 70 7.17 24.42 11.13
C ALA A 70 6.60 24.29 12.56
N ALA A 71 6.08 23.12 12.95
CA ALA A 71 5.49 22.93 14.26
C ALA A 71 6.56 22.91 15.35
N THR A 72 6.27 23.58 16.46
CA THR A 72 7.08 23.58 17.69
C THR A 72 6.66 22.48 18.66
N GLU A 73 5.64 21.70 18.30
CA GLU A 73 5.08 20.59 19.08
C GLU A 73 4.91 19.35 18.18
N PRO A 74 4.82 18.13 18.75
CA PRO A 74 4.65 16.91 17.97
C PRO A 74 3.43 16.97 17.04
N THR A 75 3.62 16.56 15.79
CA THR A 75 2.58 16.54 14.77
C THR A 75 2.12 15.12 14.50
N ARG A 76 0.86 14.84 14.80
CA ARG A 76 0.21 13.57 14.50
C ARG A 76 -0.36 13.59 13.09
N ILE A 77 0.12 12.71 12.24
CA ILE A 77 -0.33 12.57 10.86
C ILE A 77 -1.10 11.27 10.70
N ARG A 78 -2.28 11.34 10.12
CA ARG A 78 -3.08 10.17 9.76
C ARG A 78 -3.68 10.30 8.38
N VAL A 79 -3.96 9.18 7.75
CA VAL A 79 -4.68 9.16 6.47
C VAL A 79 -6.19 9.25 6.74
N LEU A 80 -6.84 10.29 6.20
CA LEU A 80 -8.29 10.49 6.28
C LEU A 80 -9.04 9.80 5.14
N ASP A 81 -8.48 9.90 3.94
CA ASP A 81 -9.07 9.35 2.73
C ASP A 81 -7.97 8.71 1.88
N TRP A 82 -8.33 7.62 1.20
CA TRP A 82 -7.42 6.79 0.42
C TRP A 82 -8.14 6.23 -0.79
N ARG A 83 -7.53 6.42 -1.97
CA ARG A 83 -7.99 5.85 -3.23
C ARG A 83 -6.80 5.31 -3.99
N HIS A 84 -6.86 4.06 -4.39
CA HIS A 84 -5.83 3.41 -5.21
C HIS A 84 -6.49 2.70 -6.39
N ASP A 85 -6.00 2.96 -7.59
CA ASP A 85 -6.36 2.22 -8.80
C ASP A 85 -5.25 1.19 -9.10
N PRO A 86 -5.48 -0.10 -8.84
CA PRO A 86 -4.47 -1.14 -9.03
C PRO A 86 -4.10 -1.37 -10.50
N ARG A 87 -4.92 -0.92 -11.47
CA ARG A 87 -4.61 -1.07 -12.89
C ARG A 87 -3.60 -0.04 -13.36
N SER A 88 -3.79 1.23 -13.00
CA SER A 88 -2.86 2.32 -13.37
C SER A 88 -1.74 2.54 -12.35
N GLY A 89 -1.85 1.90 -11.18
CA GLY A 89 -1.02 2.09 -10.00
C GLY A 89 -1.20 3.45 -9.34
N ARG A 90 -2.10 4.30 -9.83
CA ARG A 90 -2.25 5.67 -9.30
C ARG A 90 -2.93 5.62 -7.94
N PHE A 91 -2.45 6.43 -7.01
CA PHE A 91 -3.15 6.63 -5.75
C PHE A 91 -3.27 8.12 -5.40
N GLU A 92 -4.33 8.41 -4.65
CA GLU A 92 -4.60 9.70 -4.05
C GLU A 92 -4.94 9.47 -2.57
N ALA A 93 -4.44 10.34 -1.70
CA ALA A 93 -4.75 10.30 -0.28
C ALA A 93 -4.92 11.71 0.28
N LEU A 94 -5.73 11.82 1.33
CA LEU A 94 -5.83 13.04 2.14
C LEU A 94 -5.26 12.74 3.51
N LEU A 95 -4.18 13.42 3.89
CA LEU A 95 -3.60 13.32 5.22
C LEU A 95 -4.13 14.43 6.11
N LEU A 96 -4.36 14.14 7.39
CA LEU A 96 -4.60 15.13 8.44
C LEU A 96 -3.37 15.19 9.33
N ALA A 97 -2.71 16.34 9.32
CA ALA A 97 -1.72 16.71 10.33
C ALA A 97 -2.46 17.44 11.47
N ARG A 98 -2.29 16.97 12.70
CA ARG A 98 -2.90 17.56 13.89
C ARG A 98 -1.84 17.78 14.95
N LEU A 99 -1.81 18.98 15.50
CA LEU A 99 -0.99 19.32 16.65
C LEU A 99 -1.73 19.09 17.97
N GLU A 100 -1.00 19.02 19.07
CA GLU A 100 -1.58 18.87 20.42
C GLU A 100 -2.43 20.07 20.82
N SER A 101 -2.01 21.29 20.46
CA SER A 101 -2.80 22.52 20.58
C SER A 101 -4.19 22.47 19.92
N GLY A 102 -4.43 21.47 19.06
CA GLY A 102 -5.69 21.28 18.33
C GLY A 102 -5.68 21.88 16.94
N ALA A 103 -4.63 22.62 16.55
CA ALA A 103 -4.43 23.08 15.18
C ALA A 103 -4.37 21.89 14.21
N GLN A 104 -4.95 22.07 13.02
CA GLN A 104 -5.07 21.01 12.02
C GLN A 104 -4.76 21.53 10.62
N SER A 105 -4.09 20.70 9.82
CA SER A 105 -3.83 20.95 8.41
C SER A 105 -4.11 19.70 7.58
N ARG A 106 -4.55 19.90 6.34
CA ARG A 106 -4.84 18.83 5.39
C ARG A 106 -3.80 18.84 4.28
N ILE A 107 -3.22 17.67 4.00
CA ILE A 107 -2.18 17.51 2.99
C ILE A 107 -2.71 16.55 1.92
N ALA A 108 -2.83 17.04 0.68
CA ALA A 108 -3.18 16.19 -0.45
C ALA A 108 -1.93 15.45 -0.95
N LEU A 109 -1.99 14.12 -0.93
CA LEU A 109 -0.94 13.23 -1.38
C LEU A 109 -1.36 12.58 -2.70
N ARG A 110 -0.47 12.58 -3.69
CA ARG A 110 -0.68 11.89 -4.97
C ARG A 110 0.59 11.18 -5.38
N GLY A 111 0.43 10.00 -5.95
CA GLY A 111 1.56 9.20 -6.39
C GLY A 111 1.16 8.02 -7.24
N ARG A 112 2.12 7.11 -7.40
CA ARG A 112 1.93 5.82 -8.06
C ARG A 112 2.60 4.72 -7.25
N ALA A 113 1.89 3.64 -7.02
CA ALA A 113 2.37 2.39 -6.45
C ALA A 113 2.31 1.31 -7.53
N ARG A 114 3.46 0.81 -7.96
CA ARG A 114 3.56 -0.30 -8.91
C ARG A 114 3.89 -1.57 -8.16
N GLU A 115 2.98 -2.54 -8.22
CA GLU A 115 3.23 -3.88 -7.71
C GLU A 115 4.29 -4.57 -8.58
N LEU A 116 5.36 -5.02 -7.94
CA LEU A 116 6.44 -5.81 -8.50
C LEU A 116 6.34 -7.22 -7.95
N VAL A 117 6.33 -8.19 -8.84
CA VAL A 117 6.20 -9.61 -8.52
C VAL A 117 7.53 -10.29 -8.82
N PRO A 118 8.04 -11.13 -7.91
CA PRO A 118 9.21 -11.95 -8.19
C PRO A 118 8.80 -13.03 -9.19
N VAL A 119 9.58 -13.21 -10.25
CA VAL A 119 9.38 -14.30 -11.22
C VAL A 119 10.71 -15.01 -11.49
N PRO A 120 10.72 -16.34 -11.64
CA PRO A 120 11.91 -17.08 -12.03
C PRO A 120 12.24 -16.80 -13.49
N VAL A 121 13.47 -16.35 -13.75
CA VAL A 121 14.00 -16.18 -15.11
C VAL A 121 15.25 -17.03 -15.30
N PRO A 122 15.47 -17.63 -16.49
CA PRO A 122 16.68 -18.39 -16.75
C PRO A 122 17.94 -17.52 -16.65
N ARG A 123 18.93 -17.98 -15.88
CA ARG A 123 20.24 -17.31 -15.74
C ARG A 123 21.12 -17.48 -16.98
N ARG A 124 20.78 -18.45 -17.81
CA ARG A 124 21.50 -18.85 -19.03
C ARG A 124 20.52 -19.34 -20.06
N ASN A 125 20.99 -19.47 -21.30
CA ASN A 125 20.20 -20.08 -22.36
C ASN A 125 19.91 -21.56 -22.02
N LEU A 126 18.67 -21.98 -22.20
CA LEU A 126 18.20 -23.34 -21.93
C LEU A 126 18.02 -24.08 -23.26
N LEU A 127 18.69 -25.22 -23.41
CA LEU A 127 18.54 -26.05 -24.61
C LEU A 127 17.31 -26.94 -24.49
N ARG A 128 16.70 -27.27 -25.63
CA ARG A 128 15.59 -28.21 -25.68
C ARG A 128 16.03 -29.58 -25.12
N GLY A 129 15.20 -30.15 -24.25
CA GLY A 129 15.48 -31.44 -23.59
C GLY A 129 16.41 -31.34 -22.38
N THR A 130 16.77 -30.12 -21.95
CA THR A 130 17.50 -29.92 -20.68
C THR A 130 16.54 -30.13 -19.52
N LEU A 131 16.90 -31.00 -18.56
CA LEU A 131 16.19 -31.11 -17.29
C LEU A 131 16.37 -29.82 -16.48
N LEU A 132 15.26 -29.19 -16.13
CA LEU A 132 15.29 -27.93 -15.40
C LEU A 132 15.58 -28.15 -13.90
N THR A 133 16.53 -27.38 -13.36
CA THR A 133 16.85 -27.37 -11.92
C THR A 133 16.78 -25.94 -11.36
N ALA A 134 16.56 -25.79 -10.06
CA ALA A 134 16.32 -24.49 -9.43
C ALA A 134 17.49 -23.52 -9.61
N GLU A 135 18.73 -24.03 -9.62
CA GLU A 135 19.96 -23.24 -9.76
C GLU A 135 20.10 -22.59 -11.14
N MET A 136 19.30 -23.04 -12.13
CA MET A 136 19.26 -22.46 -13.46
C MET A 136 18.43 -21.18 -13.54
N PHE A 137 17.70 -20.84 -12.48
CA PHE A 137 16.82 -19.68 -12.40
C PHE A 137 17.31 -18.67 -11.37
N GLU A 138 17.00 -17.41 -11.62
CA GLU A 138 17.12 -16.33 -10.64
C GLU A 138 15.83 -15.52 -10.59
N GLU A 139 15.63 -14.77 -9.51
CA GLU A 139 14.44 -13.94 -9.35
C GLU A 139 14.61 -12.60 -10.07
N ALA A 140 13.70 -12.32 -10.99
CA ALA A 140 13.52 -10.99 -11.57
C ALA A 140 12.25 -10.34 -11.02
N TRP A 141 12.32 -9.04 -10.72
CA TRP A 141 11.16 -8.27 -10.25
C TRP A 141 10.47 -7.61 -11.43
N LEU A 142 9.32 -8.15 -11.83
CA LEU A 142 8.54 -7.61 -12.94
C LEU A 142 7.30 -6.87 -12.46
N PRO A 143 6.89 -5.78 -13.14
CA PRO A 143 5.60 -5.18 -12.90
C PRO A 143 4.49 -6.20 -13.11
N ALA A 144 3.57 -6.30 -12.14
CA ALA A 144 2.42 -7.20 -12.22
C ALA A 144 1.58 -7.00 -13.49
N SER A 145 1.55 -5.78 -14.03
CA SER A 145 0.84 -5.45 -15.29
C SER A 145 1.49 -6.03 -16.55
N ARG A 146 2.72 -6.56 -16.47
CA ARG A 146 3.41 -7.23 -17.59
C ARG A 146 3.26 -8.74 -17.55
N LEU A 147 2.72 -9.30 -16.47
CA LEU A 147 2.52 -10.74 -16.36
C LEU A 147 1.37 -11.18 -17.25
N ARG A 148 1.57 -12.30 -17.93
CA ARG A 148 0.51 -13.00 -18.66
C ARG A 148 -0.13 -14.05 -17.75
N GLU A 149 -1.34 -14.47 -18.09
CA GLU A 149 -2.07 -15.48 -17.30
C GLU A 149 -1.32 -16.82 -17.17
N ASP A 150 -0.48 -17.16 -18.15
CA ASP A 150 0.34 -18.38 -18.22
C ASP A 150 1.77 -18.19 -17.66
N THR A 151 2.05 -17.07 -16.99
CA THR A 151 3.39 -16.83 -16.43
C THR A 151 3.63 -17.70 -15.20
N VAL A 152 4.67 -18.52 -15.24
CA VAL A 152 5.13 -19.28 -14.08
C VAL A 152 5.80 -18.34 -13.09
N MET A 153 5.31 -18.33 -11.85
CA MET A 153 5.77 -17.42 -10.79
C MET A 153 6.63 -18.10 -9.73
N LEU A 154 6.61 -19.43 -9.67
CA LEU A 154 7.32 -20.25 -8.69
C LEU A 154 8.34 -21.12 -9.41
N VAL A 155 9.56 -21.21 -8.87
CA VAL A 155 10.61 -22.04 -9.48
C VAL A 155 10.28 -23.52 -9.36
N GLU A 156 9.55 -23.89 -8.32
CA GLU A 156 9.09 -25.24 -8.02
C GLU A 156 8.22 -25.83 -9.13
N ASP A 157 7.49 -24.98 -9.86
CA ASP A 157 6.65 -25.38 -11.00
C ASP A 157 7.47 -25.65 -12.28
N LEU A 158 8.75 -25.25 -12.30
CA LEU A 158 9.66 -25.45 -13.43
C LEU A 158 10.59 -26.65 -13.23
N VAL A 159 10.95 -26.96 -11.99
CA VAL A 159 11.94 -28.00 -11.68
C VAL A 159 11.42 -29.38 -12.09
N GLY A 160 12.24 -30.13 -12.84
CA GLY A 160 11.94 -31.48 -13.28
C GLY A 160 11.18 -31.58 -14.62
N LEU A 161 10.84 -30.44 -15.23
CA LEU A 161 10.37 -30.37 -16.63
C LEU A 161 11.53 -30.50 -17.64
#